data_AF-A0A522C497-F1
#
_entry.id   AF-A0A522C497-F1
#
_cell.length_a   1.000
_cell.length_b   1.000
_cell.length_c   1.000
_cell.angle_alpha   90.00
_cell.angle_beta   90.00
_cell.angle_gamma   90.00
#
_symmetry.space_group_name_H-M   'P 1'
#
loop_
_entity.id
_entity.type
_entity.pdbx_description
1 polymer ?
#
loop_
_entity_poly.entity_id
_entity_poly.type
_entity_poly.pdbx_seq_one_letter_code
_entity_poly.pdbx_strand_id
1 'polypeptide(L)'
;LGAKNRDILLQFLIESMTLSIIGGTGGILFAAAVSLIIPYFIEFLPTQLALWSIILAFVFSAAVGIFFGVYPARKASLYDPITALRYE
;
A
#
# COMPACT_ATOMS: atom_id res chain seq x y z
N LEU A 1 -18.37 -12.88 21.86
CA LEU A 1 -17.25 -12.26 21.13
C LEU A 1 -16.47 -13.39 20.47
N GLY A 2 -16.75 -13.71 19.21
CA GLY A 2 -16.28 -14.94 18.57
C GLY A 2 -16.02 -14.76 17.08
N ALA A 3 -15.33 -13.67 16.72
CA ALA A 3 -14.83 -13.50 15.37
C ALA A 3 -13.84 -14.63 15.08
N LYS A 4 -14.04 -15.37 13.98
CA LYS A 4 -13.09 -16.41 13.59
C LYS A 4 -11.80 -15.75 13.12
N ASN A 5 -10.67 -16.46 13.20
CA ASN A 5 -9.39 -15.97 12.68
C ASN A 5 -9.47 -15.51 11.20
N ARG A 6 -10.39 -16.10 10.41
CA ARG A 6 -10.69 -15.63 9.05
C ARG A 6 -11.30 -14.23 8.99
N ASP A 7 -12.14 -13.86 9.94
CA ASP A 7 -12.83 -12.57 9.95
C ASP A 7 -11.83 -11.44 10.23
N ILE A 8 -10.93 -11.65 11.20
CA ILE A 8 -9.83 -10.73 11.52
C ILE A 8 -8.86 -10.61 10.33
N LEU A 9 -8.49 -11.75 9.73
CA LEU A 9 -7.63 -11.77 8.55
C LEU A 9 -8.24 -10.97 7.40
N LEU A 10 -9.53 -11.17 7.11
CA LEU A 10 -10.22 -10.47 6.03
C LEU A 10 -10.33 -8.97 6.30
N GLN A 11 -10.57 -8.54 7.54
CA GLN A 11 -10.64 -7.12 7.87
C GLN A 11 -9.30 -6.41 7.65
N PHE A 12 -8.20 -6.97 8.16
CA PHE A 12 -6.86 -6.42 7.92
C PHE A 12 -6.47 -6.46 6.44
N LEU A 13 -6.90 -7.51 5.71
CA LEU A 13 -6.65 -7.60 4.27
C LEU A 13 -7.40 -6.50 3.51
N ILE A 14 -8.68 -6.26 3.83
CA ILE A 14 -9.47 -5.19 3.21
C ILE A 14 -8.89 -3.82 3.55
N GLU A 15 -8.48 -3.59 4.80
CA GLU A 15 -7.91 -2.33 5.24
C GLU A 15 -6.57 -2.05 4.55
N SER A 16 -5.69 -3.04 4.45
CA SER A 16 -4.42 -2.91 3.73
C SER A 16 -4.59 -2.75 2.23
N MET A 17 -5.55 -3.44 1.60
CA MET A 17 -5.91 -3.20 0.19
C MET A 17 -6.42 -1.77 -0.02
N THR A 18 -7.28 -1.29 0.87
CA THR A 18 -7.83 0.07 0.81
C THR A 18 -6.72 1.12 0.92
N LEU A 19 -5.81 0.96 1.89
CA LEU A 19 -4.65 1.84 2.06
C LEU A 19 -3.70 1.78 0.85
N SER A 20 -3.50 0.59 0.27
CA SER A 20 -2.65 0.43 -0.93
C SER A 20 -3.25 1.13 -2.16
N ILE A 21 -4.57 1.04 -2.34
CA ILE A 21 -5.28 1.72 -3.43
C ILE A 21 -5.21 3.23 -3.26
N ILE A 22 -5.46 3.74 -2.05
CA ILE A 22 -5.39 5.17 -1.74
C ILE A 22 -3.96 5.68 -1.96
N GLY A 23 -2.95 4.98 -1.42
CA GLY A 23 -1.55 5.33 -1.57
C GLY A 23 -1.07 5.27 -3.02
N GLY A 24 -1.44 4.22 -3.77
CA GLY A 24 -1.08 4.07 -5.18
C GLY A 24 -1.71 5.14 -6.06
N THR A 25 -3.01 5.40 -5.87
CA THR A 25 -3.72 6.46 -6.61
C THR A 25 -3.16 7.84 -6.27
N GLY A 26 -2.92 8.12 -4.99
CA GLY A 26 -2.30 9.37 -4.54
C GLY A 26 -0.89 9.57 -5.10
N GLY A 27 -0.09 8.50 -5.14
CA GLY A 27 1.26 8.51 -5.73
C GLY A 27 1.24 8.80 -7.24
N ILE A 28 0.31 8.21 -7.99
CA ILE A 28 0.14 8.47 -9.43
C ILE A 28 -0.25 9.94 -9.66
N LEU A 29 -1.21 10.46 -8.91
CA LEU A 29 -1.64 11.86 -9.02
C LEU A 29 -0.51 12.83 -8.68
N PHE A 30 0.24 12.54 -7.61
CA PHE A 30 1.40 13.33 -7.22
C PHE A 30 2.49 13.31 -8.30
N ALA A 31 2.82 12.13 -8.84
CA ALA A 31 3.79 11.99 -9.93
C ALA A 31 3.37 12.75 -11.18
N ALA A 32 2.08 12.69 -11.55
CA ALA A 32 1.53 13.45 -12.67
C ALA A 32 1.65 14.97 -12.43
N ALA A 33 1.27 15.46 -11.24
CA ALA A 33 1.39 16.87 -10.88
C ALA A 33 2.84 17.36 -10.96
N VAL A 34 3.78 16.61 -10.38
CA VAL A 34 5.21 16.93 -10.43
C VAL A 34 5.73 16.94 -11.88
N SER A 35 5.31 15.98 -12.72
CA SER A 35 5.68 15.92 -14.13
C SER A 35 5.19 17.12 -14.95
N LEU A 36 4.07 17.74 -14.56
CA LEU A 36 3.56 18.96 -15.19
C LEU A 36 4.30 20.22 -14.72
N ILE A 37 4.82 20.22 -13.49
CA ILE A 37 5.45 21.40 -12.87
C ILE A 37 6.95 21.48 -13.21
N ILE A 38 7.67 20.36 -13.22
CA ILE A 38 9.12 20.32 -13.49
C ILE A 38 9.55 21.08 -14.76
N PRO A 39 8.84 20.97 -15.90
CA PRO A 39 9.22 21.68 -17.14
C PRO A 39 9.27 23.20 -17.00
N TYR A 40 8.50 23.78 -16.07
CA TYR A 40 8.52 25.24 -15.83
C TYR A 40 9.77 25.71 -15.09
N PHE A 41 10.50 24.80 -14.43
CA PHE A 41 11.73 25.13 -13.70
C PHE A 41 12.99 24.65 -14.42
N ILE A 42 12.88 23.64 -15.30
CA ILE A 42 14.02 23.02 -15.98
C ILE A 42 13.66 22.77 -17.45
N GLU A 43 13.92 23.77 -18.30
CA GLU A 43 13.58 23.75 -19.74
C GLU A 43 14.28 22.62 -20.53
N PHE A 44 15.40 22.10 -20.03
CA PHE A 44 16.25 21.14 -20.74
C PHE A 44 16.13 19.69 -20.25
N LEU A 45 15.27 19.41 -19.26
CA LEU A 45 15.05 18.03 -18.83
C LEU A 45 13.95 17.42 -19.72
N PRO A 46 14.25 16.43 -20.57
CA PRO A 46 13.20 15.69 -21.25
C PRO A 46 12.42 14.94 -20.16
N THR A 47 11.28 15.50 -19.74
CA THR A 47 10.29 14.88 -18.86
C THR A 47 9.54 13.76 -19.60
N GLN A 48 10.28 12.94 -20.33
CA GLN A 48 9.76 11.71 -20.89
C GLN A 48 9.73 10.69 -19.76
N LEU A 49 8.54 10.46 -19.20
CA LEU A 49 8.29 9.38 -18.27
C LEU A 49 8.64 8.06 -18.96
N ALA A 50 9.81 7.51 -18.63
CA ALA A 50 10.24 6.24 -19.18
C ALA A 50 9.26 5.15 -18.75
N LEU A 51 8.76 4.37 -19.70
CA LEU A 51 7.78 3.30 -19.45
C LEU A 51 8.25 2.34 -18.34
N TRP A 52 9.55 2.05 -18.30
CA TRP A 52 10.19 1.24 -17.26
C TRP A 52 10.05 1.84 -15.85
N SER A 53 10.17 3.17 -15.72
CA SER A 53 10.01 3.87 -14.43
C SER A 53 8.59 3.72 -13.89
N ILE A 54 7.59 3.82 -14.78
CA ILE A 54 6.17 3.62 -14.42
C ILE A 54 5.95 2.18 -13.96
N ILE A 55 6.45 1.19 -14.71
CA ILE A 55 6.34 -0.23 -14.36
C ILE A 55 7.01 -0.50 -13.01
N LEU A 56 8.21 0.03 -12.79
CA LEU A 56 8.97 -0.18 -11.56
C LEU A 56 8.30 0.48 -10.35
N ALA A 57 7.76 1.68 -10.51
CA ALA A 57 6.97 2.35 -9.48
C ALA A 57 5.69 1.58 -9.13
N PHE A 58 4.97 1.06 -10.14
CA PHE A 58 3.77 0.25 -9.94
C PHE A 58 4.09 -1.06 -9.20
N VAL A 59 5.11 -1.80 -9.66
CA VAL A 59 5.54 -3.05 -9.03
C VAL A 59 6.00 -2.82 -7.60
N PHE A 60 6.77 -1.76 -7.35
CA PHE A 60 7.23 -1.41 -6.00
C PHE A 60 6.05 -1.07 -5.09
N SER A 61 5.10 -0.25 -5.54
CA SER A 61 3.89 0.09 -4.79
C SER A 61 3.05 -1.16 -4.47
N ALA A 62 2.83 -2.03 -5.45
CA ALA A 62 2.10 -3.29 -5.26
C ALA A 62 2.82 -4.23 -4.27
N ALA A 63 4.14 -4.37 -4.39
CA ALA A 63 4.94 -5.20 -3.50
C ALA A 63 4.87 -4.71 -2.05
N VAL A 64 5.03 -3.40 -1.82
CA VAL A 64 4.91 -2.78 -0.49
C VAL A 64 3.50 -3.00 0.07
N GLY A 65 2.45 -2.73 -0.72
CA GLY A 65 1.06 -2.91 -0.29
C GLY A 65 0.72 -4.36 0.09
N ILE A 66 1.13 -5.32 -0.73
CA ILE A 66 0.92 -6.75 -0.46
C ILE A 66 1.73 -7.20 0.75
N PHE A 67 3.00 -6.82 0.85
CA PHE A 67 3.87 -7.26 1.94
C PHE A 67 3.38 -6.76 3.29
N PHE A 68 3.10 -5.45 3.40
CA PHE A 68 2.58 -4.85 4.63
C PHE A 68 1.10 -5.13 4.88
N GLY A 69 0.34 -5.67 3.92
CA GLY A 69 -1.01 -6.17 4.17
C GLY A 69 -1.05 -7.61 4.67
N VAL A 70 -0.37 -8.50 3.96
CA VAL A 70 -0.43 -9.95 4.21
C VAL A 70 0.37 -10.34 5.46
N TYR A 71 1.56 -9.77 5.66
CA TYR A 71 2.43 -10.15 6.78
C TYR A 71 1.80 -9.85 8.16
N PRO A 72 1.35 -8.61 8.48
CA PRO A 72 0.72 -8.34 9.77
C PRO A 72 -0.64 -9.01 9.91
N ALA A 73 -1.43 -9.13 8.84
CA ALA A 73 -2.73 -9.83 8.89
C ALA A 73 -2.54 -11.31 9.28
N ARG A 74 -1.52 -11.96 8.69
CA ARG A 74 -1.17 -13.35 9.04
C ARG A 74 -0.71 -13.44 10.49
N LYS A 75 0.14 -12.51 10.95
CA LYS A 75 0.59 -12.46 12.35
C LYS A 75 -0.58 -12.26 13.33
N ALA A 76 -1.51 -11.34 13.04
CA ALA A 76 -2.71 -11.09 13.84
C ALA A 76 -3.65 -12.30 13.90
N SER A 77 -3.85 -13.00 12.78
CA SER A 77 -4.71 -14.19 12.72
C SER A 77 -4.20 -15.40 13.53
N LEU A 78 -2.93 -15.37 13.93
CA LEU A 78 -2.28 -16.42 14.72
C LEU A 78 -2.20 -16.09 16.21
N TYR A 79 -2.60 -14.88 16.63
CA TYR A 79 -2.62 -14.52 18.06
C TYR A 79 -3.76 -15.26 18.77
N ASP A 80 -3.42 -15.89 19.89
CA ASP A 80 -4.39 -16.63 20.71
C ASP A 80 -5.36 -15.64 21.40
N PRO A 81 -6.67 -15.69 21.07
CA PRO A 81 -7.66 -14.76 21.62
C PRO A 81 -7.77 -14.82 23.15
N ILE A 82 -7.39 -15.95 23.76
CA ILE A 82 -7.38 -16.10 25.22
C ILE A 82 -6.27 -15.26 25.87
N THR A 83 -5.14 -15.08 25.17
CA THR A 83 -4.00 -14.29 25.69
C THR A 83 -4.24 -12.79 25.46
N ALA A 84 -4.92 -12.42 24.37
CA ALA A 84 -5.26 -11.02 24.07
C ALA A 84 -6.22 -10.39 25.11
N LEU A 85 -7.15 -11.17 25.69
CA LEU A 85 -8.04 -10.70 26.76
C LEU A 85 -7.40 -10.70 28.16
N ARG A 86 -6.26 -11.38 28.34
CA ARG A 86 -5.59 -11.56 29.64
C ARG A 86 -4.56 -10.47 29.93
N TYR A 87 -4.32 -9.59 28.96
CA TYR A 87 -3.46 -8.41 29.07
C TYR A 87 -4.25 -7.12 29.31
N GLU A 88 -5.54 -7.23 29.65
CA GLU A 88 -6.23 -6.21 30.45
C GLU A 88 -5.97 -6.43 31.95
#